data_AF-A0A6P4FZB4-F1
#
_entry.id   AF-A0A6P4FZB4-F1
#
_cell.length_a   1.000
_cell.length_b   1.000
_cell.length_c   1.000
_cell.angle_alpha   90.00
_cell.angle_beta   90.00
_cell.angle_gamma   90.00
#
_symmetry.space_group_name_H-M   'P 1'
#
loop_
_entity.id
_entity.type
_entity.pdbx_description
1 polymer ?
#
loop_
_entity_poly.entity_id
_entity_poly.type
_entity_poly.pdbx_seq_one_letter_code
_entity_poly.pdbx_strand_id
1 'polypeptide(L)'
;MKIEWAPLRVPLARRLQTLAAAFFTYTFFTLPISSCLTVAVLLYYGGLITRSLLVIYFVKMYLDYKKNYGTMEGNGWLFYRSVRKYRNYFPVELVKTAELPANKNYIVASFPHGILGTGTCVNMGMDITNWLELFPHVRPKIGTLDHHFKTPLLRDIVRWWGMVSVSKESLAYLLTKSNDPAHKDNRDGFTSNAVAVLVGGAQEAMDSHPGQYILTLKNRKGFVRMAIRTGSSIVPSFSFGEVDIFDQVANPPDSLLRRFQNVVKKFTGISPLLPKGRGIFNYNYGILPYRRRIVQVVGSPIDVVKSDSPHAEYVDEIHGQVMAALEKMFEQHKEEYIPNSKQIKLVIH
;
A
#
# COMPACT_ATOMS: atom_id res chain seq x y z
N MET A 1 8.24 -12.56 -28.92
CA MET A 1 6.81 -12.18 -28.79
C MET A 1 6.58 -10.95 -29.66
N LYS A 2 5.51 -10.91 -30.46
CA LYS A 2 5.16 -9.74 -31.29
C LYS A 2 4.51 -8.66 -30.41
N ILE A 3 4.87 -7.39 -30.60
CA ILE A 3 4.24 -6.28 -29.85
C ILE A 3 2.78 -6.13 -30.30
N GLU A 4 1.86 -6.14 -29.34
CA GLU A 4 0.44 -5.87 -29.55
C GLU A 4 0.17 -4.39 -29.34
N TRP A 5 0.19 -3.62 -30.43
CA TRP A 5 -0.03 -2.18 -30.37
C TRP A 5 -1.47 -1.83 -30.01
N ALA A 6 -1.64 -0.78 -29.23
CA ALA A 6 -2.95 -0.19 -29.00
C ALA A 6 -3.45 0.47 -30.29
N PRO A 7 -4.76 0.42 -30.58
CA PRO A 7 -5.31 1.08 -31.75
C PRO A 7 -5.09 2.60 -31.67
N LEU A 8 -4.98 3.26 -32.83
CA LEU A 8 -4.80 4.72 -32.89
C LEU A 8 -6.01 5.46 -32.28
N ARG A 9 -7.22 4.91 -32.45
CA ARG A 9 -8.48 5.48 -31.96
C ARG A 9 -8.89 4.85 -30.62
N VAL A 10 -8.19 5.25 -29.54
CA VAL A 10 -8.60 4.95 -28.16
C VAL A 10 -9.33 6.17 -27.58
N PRO A 11 -10.52 6.01 -26.97
CA PRO A 11 -11.26 7.11 -26.34
C PRO A 11 -10.42 7.89 -25.34
N LEU A 12 -10.60 9.23 -25.27
CA LEU A 12 -9.85 10.10 -24.37
C LEU A 12 -9.96 9.64 -22.90
N ALA A 13 -11.14 9.18 -22.47
CA ALA A 13 -11.34 8.63 -21.12
C ALA A 13 -10.36 7.48 -20.81
N ARG A 14 -10.18 6.53 -21.74
CA ARG A 14 -9.21 5.42 -21.57
C ARG A 14 -7.76 5.90 -21.61
N ARG A 15 -7.46 6.97 -22.34
CA ARG A 15 -6.11 7.59 -22.33
C ARG A 15 -5.82 8.23 -20.98
N LEU A 16 -6.78 8.99 -20.44
CA LEU A 16 -6.66 9.64 -19.13
C LEU A 16 -6.55 8.62 -17.97
N GLN A 17 -7.28 7.49 -18.05
CA GLN A 17 -7.09 6.38 -17.12
C GLN A 17 -5.67 5.80 -17.22
N THR A 18 -5.15 5.59 -18.45
CA THR A 18 -3.78 5.10 -18.65
C THR A 18 -2.75 6.07 -18.10
N LEU A 19 -2.96 7.38 -18.30
CA LEU A 19 -2.09 8.42 -17.76
C LEU A 19 -2.09 8.43 -16.23
N ALA A 20 -3.26 8.27 -15.59
CA ALA A 20 -3.35 8.18 -14.14
C ALA A 20 -2.62 6.94 -13.60
N ALA A 21 -2.80 5.78 -14.23
CA ALA A 21 -2.08 4.56 -13.87
C ALA A 21 -0.57 4.70 -14.10
N ALA A 22 -0.15 5.31 -15.21
CA ALA A 22 1.25 5.61 -15.46
C ALA A 22 1.83 6.53 -14.38
N PHE A 23 1.15 7.62 -14.05
CA PHE A 23 1.61 8.54 -13.01
C PHE A 23 1.85 7.82 -11.68
N PHE A 24 0.91 6.98 -11.23
CA PHE A 24 1.09 6.18 -10.02
C PHE A 24 2.26 5.19 -10.14
N THR A 25 2.31 4.40 -11.21
CA THR A 25 3.34 3.38 -11.44
C THR A 25 4.74 3.99 -11.51
N TYR A 26 4.95 5.04 -12.30
CA TYR A 26 6.25 5.70 -12.44
C TYR A 26 6.66 6.45 -11.16
N THR A 27 5.71 6.91 -10.35
CA THR A 27 6.01 7.50 -9.03
C THR A 27 6.71 6.50 -8.12
N PHE A 28 6.34 5.22 -8.13
CA PHE A 28 7.01 4.22 -7.28
C PHE A 28 8.22 3.55 -7.92
N PHE A 29 8.22 3.33 -9.24
CA PHE A 29 9.34 2.62 -9.89
C PHE A 29 10.49 3.51 -10.33
N THR A 30 10.22 4.74 -10.78
CA THR A 30 11.26 5.58 -11.40
C THR A 30 11.61 6.80 -10.58
N LEU A 31 10.62 7.45 -9.98
CA LEU A 31 10.84 8.69 -9.24
C LEU A 31 11.87 8.57 -8.11
N PRO A 32 11.95 7.48 -7.31
CA PRO A 32 12.92 7.42 -6.22
C PRO A 32 14.37 7.51 -6.71
N ILE A 33 14.67 6.87 -7.85
CA ILE A 33 16.01 6.86 -8.44
C ILE A 33 16.24 8.20 -9.15
N SER A 34 15.31 8.64 -9.99
CA SER A 34 15.48 9.85 -10.78
C SER A 34 15.54 11.12 -9.92
N SER A 35 14.79 11.19 -8.81
CA SER A 35 14.82 12.33 -7.91
C SER A 35 16.13 12.42 -7.15
N CYS A 36 16.66 11.30 -6.65
CA CYS A 36 17.98 11.25 -6.01
C CYS A 36 19.09 11.66 -6.99
N LEU A 37 19.06 11.15 -8.22
CA LEU A 37 20.02 11.53 -9.26
C LEU A 37 19.92 13.01 -9.62
N THR A 38 18.71 13.52 -9.80
CA THR A 38 18.48 14.94 -10.11
C THR A 38 19.03 15.83 -9.01
N VAL A 39 18.76 15.49 -7.75
CA VAL A 39 19.28 16.26 -6.61
C VAL A 39 20.80 16.18 -6.52
N ALA A 40 21.41 15.02 -6.75
CA ALA A 40 22.86 14.89 -6.79
C ALA A 40 23.50 15.76 -7.90
N VAL A 41 22.92 15.75 -9.10
CA VAL A 41 23.33 16.60 -10.23
C VAL A 41 23.19 18.08 -9.88
N LEU A 42 22.06 18.50 -9.29
CA LEU A 42 21.84 19.89 -8.89
C LEU A 42 22.76 20.34 -7.75
N LEU A 43 23.13 19.46 -6.81
CA LEU A 43 24.12 19.77 -5.79
C LEU A 43 25.51 19.96 -6.40
N TYR A 44 25.90 19.12 -7.36
CA TYR A 44 27.23 19.16 -7.96
C TYR A 44 27.38 20.30 -8.97
N TYR A 45 26.43 20.46 -9.90
CA TYR A 45 26.49 21.43 -10.99
C TYR A 45 25.72 22.73 -10.72
N GLY A 46 24.80 22.74 -9.74
CA GLY A 46 24.00 23.93 -9.45
C GLY A 46 24.83 25.06 -8.86
N GLY A 47 24.41 26.31 -9.11
CA GLY A 47 24.99 27.49 -8.48
C GLY A 47 24.66 27.60 -6.99
N LEU A 48 25.22 28.62 -6.31
CA LEU A 48 25.03 28.82 -4.87
C LEU A 48 23.55 28.88 -4.47
N ILE A 49 22.72 29.61 -5.24
CA ILE A 49 21.28 29.74 -4.96
C ILE A 49 20.59 28.36 -4.97
N THR A 50 20.82 27.56 -6.01
CA THR A 50 20.23 26.21 -6.13
C THR A 50 20.65 25.32 -4.96
N ARG A 51 21.93 25.34 -4.59
CA ARG A 51 22.45 24.57 -3.46
C ARG A 51 21.82 25.02 -2.14
N SER A 52 21.73 26.32 -1.90
CA SER A 52 21.08 26.89 -0.70
C SER A 52 19.62 26.47 -0.60
N LEU A 53 18.86 26.50 -1.71
CA LEU A 53 17.47 26.04 -1.74
C LEU A 53 17.36 24.54 -1.44
N LEU A 54 18.25 23.71 -1.98
CA LEU A 54 18.29 22.28 -1.68
C LEU A 54 18.61 22.00 -0.21
N VAL A 55 19.55 22.73 0.39
CA VAL A 55 19.86 22.61 1.82
C VAL A 55 18.65 22.99 2.68
N ILE A 56 17.98 24.11 2.38
CA ILE A 56 16.76 24.52 3.07
C ILE A 56 15.69 23.43 2.94
N TYR A 57 15.51 22.90 1.74
CA TYR A 57 14.57 21.81 1.47
C TYR A 57 14.91 20.56 2.30
N PHE A 58 16.16 20.13 2.36
CA PHE A 58 16.58 18.98 3.18
C PHE A 58 16.42 19.22 4.68
N VAL A 59 16.74 20.42 5.18
CA VAL A 59 16.50 20.78 6.58
C VAL A 59 15.00 20.69 6.89
N LYS A 60 14.15 21.23 6.02
CA LYS A 60 12.69 21.11 6.15
C LYS A 60 12.25 19.65 6.15
N MET A 61 12.77 18.83 5.23
CA MET A 61 12.49 17.40 5.18
C MET A 61 12.83 16.70 6.49
N TYR A 62 14.01 16.96 7.03
CA TYR A 62 14.52 16.37 8.26
C TYR A 62 13.66 16.76 9.47
N LEU A 63 13.41 18.07 9.65
CA LEU A 63 12.63 18.58 10.78
C LEU A 63 11.19 18.04 10.77
N ASP A 64 10.55 18.02 9.60
CA ASP A 64 9.20 17.52 9.45
C ASP A 64 9.10 16.00 9.64
N TYR A 65 10.08 15.24 9.14
CA TYR A 65 10.17 13.81 9.43
C TYR A 65 10.36 13.54 10.93
N LYS A 66 11.22 14.31 11.62
CA LYS A 66 11.43 14.17 13.07
C LYS A 66 10.17 14.49 13.88
N LYS A 67 9.38 15.46 13.43
CA LYS A 67 8.14 15.89 14.11
C LYS A 67 7.01 14.88 13.94
N ASN A 68 6.84 14.35 12.72
CA ASN A 68 5.63 13.65 12.32
C ASN A 68 5.88 12.20 11.89
N TYR A 69 7.12 11.71 11.89
CA TYR A 69 7.51 10.35 11.48
C TYR A 69 7.04 9.95 10.08
N GLY A 70 6.99 10.91 9.15
CA GLY A 70 6.48 10.68 7.79
C GLY A 70 4.96 10.71 7.66
N THR A 71 4.24 11.15 8.69
CA THR A 71 2.78 11.35 8.63
C THR A 71 2.42 12.78 8.21
N MET A 72 1.17 12.94 7.82
CA MET A 72 0.52 14.24 7.63
C MET A 72 -0.85 14.19 8.29
N GLU A 73 -1.22 15.26 8.99
CA GLU A 73 -2.53 15.41 9.61
C GLU A 73 -3.66 15.36 8.56
N GLY A 74 -4.84 14.94 9.00
CA GLY A 74 -6.02 14.77 8.13
C GLY A 74 -5.79 13.73 7.03
N ASN A 75 -6.51 13.85 5.91
CA ASN A 75 -6.48 12.90 4.80
C ASN A 75 -5.63 13.36 3.61
N GLY A 76 -4.67 14.27 3.81
CA GLY A 76 -3.92 14.84 2.69
C GLY A 76 -4.73 15.77 1.79
N TRP A 77 -4.22 16.07 0.60
CA TRP A 77 -4.87 16.99 -0.32
C TRP A 77 -5.95 16.28 -1.15
N LEU A 78 -7.20 16.45 -0.74
CA LEU A 78 -8.38 15.77 -1.31
C LEU A 78 -8.53 15.93 -2.83
N PHE A 79 -8.11 17.06 -3.41
CA PHE A 79 -8.14 17.29 -4.87
C PHE A 79 -7.37 16.22 -5.66
N TYR A 80 -6.26 15.73 -5.10
CA TYR A 80 -5.44 14.69 -5.73
C TYR A 80 -5.92 13.26 -5.40
N ARG A 81 -6.94 13.13 -4.53
CA ARG A 81 -7.49 11.84 -4.08
C ARG A 81 -8.75 11.46 -4.88
N SER A 82 -9.56 12.41 -5.33
CA SER A 82 -10.76 12.15 -6.16
C SER A 82 -10.46 11.75 -7.63
N VAL A 83 -9.36 11.04 -7.89
CA VAL A 83 -8.96 10.60 -9.22
C VAL A 83 -9.69 9.30 -9.57
N ARG A 84 -10.99 9.40 -9.85
CA ARG A 84 -11.81 8.30 -10.42
C ARG A 84 -11.17 7.64 -11.64
N LYS A 85 -10.29 8.37 -12.36
CA LYS A 85 -9.52 7.86 -13.51
C LYS A 85 -8.57 6.71 -13.13
N TYR A 86 -7.93 6.77 -11.95
CA TYR A 86 -7.05 5.69 -11.51
C TYR A 86 -7.85 4.48 -11.05
N ARG A 87 -8.94 4.70 -10.29
CA ARG A 87 -9.94 3.66 -10.00
C ARG A 87 -10.37 3.03 -11.31
N ASN A 88 -11.04 3.74 -12.22
CA ASN A 88 -11.59 3.23 -13.48
C ASN A 88 -10.57 2.64 -14.48
N TYR A 89 -9.26 2.79 -14.26
CA TYR A 89 -8.28 2.00 -15.00
C TYR A 89 -8.43 0.50 -14.71
N PHE A 90 -8.76 0.20 -13.46
CA PHE A 90 -9.13 -1.11 -12.94
C PHE A 90 -10.63 -1.11 -12.57
N PRO A 91 -11.38 -2.19 -12.77
CA PRO A 91 -12.64 -2.34 -12.08
C PRO A 91 -12.34 -2.65 -10.59
N VAL A 92 -12.03 -1.62 -9.77
CA VAL A 92 -11.79 -1.78 -8.33
C VAL A 92 -13.08 -1.69 -7.54
N GLU A 93 -13.32 -2.68 -6.68
CA GLU A 93 -14.45 -2.75 -5.76
C GLU A 93 -13.97 -2.80 -4.31
N LEU A 94 -14.85 -2.36 -3.41
CA LEU A 94 -14.66 -2.41 -1.96
C LEU A 94 -15.89 -3.08 -1.35
N VAL A 95 -15.68 -4.23 -0.72
CA VAL A 95 -16.73 -5.03 -0.09
C VAL A 95 -16.57 -4.94 1.43
N LYS A 96 -17.60 -4.43 2.09
CA LYS A 96 -17.68 -4.36 3.55
C LYS A 96 -18.39 -5.61 4.08
N THR A 97 -17.75 -6.34 4.99
CA THR A 97 -18.39 -7.49 5.68
C THR A 97 -18.73 -7.21 7.14
N ALA A 98 -18.25 -6.09 7.69
CA ALA A 98 -18.47 -5.71 9.08
C ALA A 98 -18.39 -4.18 9.27
N GLU A 99 -18.97 -3.70 10.37
CA GLU A 99 -18.84 -2.32 10.80
C GLU A 99 -17.45 -2.04 11.38
N LEU A 100 -16.96 -0.81 11.15
CA LEU A 100 -15.79 -0.25 11.83
C LEU A 100 -16.24 0.97 12.66
N PRO A 101 -16.68 0.78 13.91
CA PRO A 101 -17.08 1.89 14.77
C PRO A 101 -15.99 2.96 14.90
N ALA A 102 -16.36 4.23 14.75
CA ALA A 102 -15.41 5.34 14.84
C ALA A 102 -15.03 5.72 16.29
N ASN A 103 -14.85 4.73 17.16
CA ASN A 103 -14.50 4.87 18.58
C ASN A 103 -13.15 4.23 18.97
N LYS A 104 -12.45 3.64 18.01
CA LYS A 104 -11.13 3.03 18.18
C LYS A 104 -10.31 3.11 16.89
N ASN A 105 -9.00 2.93 16.98
CA ASN A 105 -8.14 2.91 15.80
C ASN A 105 -7.96 1.46 15.28
N TYR A 106 -7.62 1.34 14.00
CA TYR A 106 -7.58 0.07 13.29
C TYR A 106 -6.27 -0.11 12.52
N ILE A 107 -5.73 -1.32 12.55
CA ILE A 107 -4.75 -1.80 11.57
C ILE A 107 -5.48 -2.65 10.55
N VAL A 108 -5.60 -2.17 9.31
CA VAL A 108 -6.17 -2.97 8.21
C VAL A 108 -5.06 -3.83 7.62
N ALA A 109 -4.96 -5.07 8.10
CA ALA A 109 -3.96 -6.04 7.64
C ALA A 109 -4.34 -6.53 6.24
N SER A 110 -3.71 -5.95 5.22
CA SER A 110 -4.09 -6.10 3.81
C SER A 110 -3.23 -7.13 3.09
N PHE A 111 -3.89 -8.03 2.36
CA PHE A 111 -3.28 -9.12 1.61
C PHE A 111 -3.99 -9.32 0.26
N PRO A 112 -3.35 -9.95 -0.73
CA PRO A 112 -1.90 -9.97 -0.89
C PRO A 112 -1.38 -8.56 -1.14
N HIS A 113 -0.08 -8.34 -0.91
CA HIS A 113 0.63 -7.10 -1.19
C HIS A 113 0.62 -6.80 -2.69
N GLY A 114 0.68 -7.85 -3.52
CA GLY A 114 0.95 -7.71 -4.95
C GLY A 114 2.27 -6.97 -5.20
N ILE A 115 2.41 -6.36 -6.37
CA ILE A 115 3.60 -5.54 -6.67
C ILE A 115 3.50 -4.15 -6.03
N LEU A 116 2.32 -3.50 -6.08
CA LEU A 116 2.12 -2.11 -5.60
C LEU A 116 0.98 -1.95 -4.57
N GLY A 117 0.26 -3.02 -4.20
CA GLY A 117 -0.88 -2.92 -3.28
C GLY A 117 -2.01 -2.05 -3.83
N THR A 118 -2.30 -2.19 -5.12
CA THR A 118 -3.12 -1.27 -5.92
C THR A 118 -4.56 -1.19 -5.43
N GLY A 119 -5.23 -2.32 -5.16
CA GLY A 119 -6.60 -2.34 -4.68
C GLY A 119 -6.76 -1.52 -3.39
N THR A 120 -5.95 -1.84 -2.38
CA THR A 120 -5.89 -1.11 -1.12
C THR A 120 -5.55 0.37 -1.34
N CYS A 121 -4.54 0.68 -2.16
CA CYS A 121 -4.17 2.07 -2.47
C CYS A 121 -5.30 2.85 -3.15
N VAL A 122 -6.06 2.22 -4.06
CA VAL A 122 -7.20 2.88 -4.72
C VAL A 122 -8.31 3.16 -3.71
N ASN A 123 -8.70 2.16 -2.93
CA ASN A 123 -9.85 2.25 -2.02
C ASN A 123 -9.58 3.14 -0.79
N MET A 124 -8.36 3.14 -0.26
CA MET A 124 -8.02 3.83 1.00
C MET A 124 -7.01 4.97 0.83
N GLY A 125 -6.33 5.08 -0.32
CA GLY A 125 -5.28 6.07 -0.58
C GLY A 125 -5.68 7.12 -1.61
N MET A 126 -6.35 6.71 -2.69
CA MET A 126 -6.73 7.60 -3.78
C MET A 126 -8.21 7.93 -3.70
N ASP A 127 -9.05 7.22 -4.43
CA ASP A 127 -10.48 7.48 -4.57
C ASP A 127 -11.26 6.91 -3.38
N ILE A 128 -11.13 7.60 -2.24
CA ILE A 128 -11.64 7.17 -0.94
C ILE A 128 -13.14 7.40 -0.74
N THR A 129 -13.87 7.94 -1.74
CA THR A 129 -15.31 8.20 -1.59
C THR A 129 -16.06 6.94 -1.15
N ASN A 130 -15.81 5.80 -1.81
CA ASN A 130 -16.43 4.52 -1.42
C ASN A 130 -16.03 4.07 0.00
N TRP A 131 -14.80 4.37 0.44
CA TRP A 131 -14.39 4.08 1.81
C TRP A 131 -15.17 4.93 2.81
N LEU A 132 -15.32 6.22 2.54
CA LEU A 132 -16.03 7.17 3.41
C LEU A 132 -17.53 6.86 3.49
N GLU A 133 -18.13 6.34 2.41
CA GLU A 133 -19.51 5.86 2.39
C GLU A 133 -19.68 4.59 3.24
N LEU A 134 -18.76 3.64 3.14
CA LEU A 134 -18.84 2.35 3.85
C LEU A 134 -18.39 2.44 5.31
N PHE A 135 -17.43 3.30 5.65
CA PHE A 135 -16.83 3.45 6.97
C PHE A 135 -16.82 4.93 7.40
N PRO A 136 -17.99 5.50 7.70
CA PRO A 136 -18.11 6.91 8.05
C PRO A 136 -17.29 7.24 9.29
N HIS A 137 -16.70 8.44 9.32
CA HIS A 137 -15.85 8.95 10.42
C HIS A 137 -14.56 8.16 10.71
N VAL A 138 -14.21 7.16 9.88
CA VAL A 138 -12.93 6.42 9.95
C VAL A 138 -11.98 6.91 8.85
N ARG A 139 -10.87 7.57 9.23
CA ARG A 139 -9.85 8.06 8.28
C ARG A 139 -9.07 6.89 7.67
N PRO A 140 -9.08 6.73 6.33
CA PRO A 140 -8.22 5.75 5.70
C PRO A 140 -6.80 6.29 5.51
N LYS A 141 -5.82 5.50 5.96
CA LYS A 141 -4.39 5.74 5.79
C LYS A 141 -3.73 4.52 5.14
N ILE A 142 -2.82 4.76 4.20
CA ILE A 142 -2.01 3.70 3.62
C ILE A 142 -0.59 3.78 4.17
N GLY A 143 -0.16 2.73 4.85
CA GLY A 143 1.23 2.54 5.22
C GLY A 143 2.06 2.14 4.00
N THR A 144 3.15 2.86 3.75
CA THR A 144 4.18 2.50 2.76
C THR A 144 5.58 2.59 3.35
N LEU A 145 6.57 2.11 2.59
CA LEU A 145 7.98 2.05 3.00
C LEU A 145 8.48 3.40 3.53
N ASP A 146 9.15 3.37 4.67
CA ASP A 146 9.67 4.57 5.34
C ASP A 146 10.63 5.40 4.46
N HIS A 147 11.38 4.73 3.57
CA HIS A 147 12.24 5.37 2.60
C HIS A 147 11.50 6.37 1.71
N HIS A 148 10.22 6.12 1.36
CA HIS A 148 9.44 7.06 0.56
C HIS A 148 9.33 8.45 1.20
N PHE A 149 9.37 8.54 2.53
CA PHE A 149 9.27 9.82 3.27
C PHE A 149 10.62 10.52 3.45
N LYS A 150 11.71 9.83 3.12
CA LYS A 150 13.10 10.31 3.17
C LYS A 150 13.65 10.63 1.77
N THR A 151 12.99 10.16 0.71
CA THR A 151 13.39 10.42 -0.68
C THR A 151 12.87 11.78 -1.15
N PRO A 152 13.71 12.65 -1.74
CA PRO A 152 13.30 13.97 -2.21
C PRO A 152 12.27 13.86 -3.34
N LEU A 153 11.35 14.83 -3.44
CA LEU A 153 10.20 14.89 -4.36
C LEU A 153 9.14 13.79 -4.13
N LEU A 154 9.56 12.53 -4.02
CA LEU A 154 8.66 11.40 -3.75
C LEU A 154 7.88 11.58 -2.45
N ARG A 155 8.57 12.02 -1.38
CA ARG A 155 7.95 12.25 -0.07
C ARG A 155 6.74 13.18 -0.13
N ASP A 156 6.80 14.21 -0.97
CA ASP A 156 5.76 15.23 -1.00
C ASP A 156 4.54 14.69 -1.73
N ILE A 157 4.75 13.93 -2.82
CA ILE A 157 3.68 13.24 -3.56
C ILE A 157 2.97 12.22 -2.67
N VAL A 158 3.70 11.32 -2.00
CA VAL A 158 3.07 10.29 -1.16
C VAL A 158 2.33 10.89 0.04
N ARG A 159 2.82 12.01 0.59
CA ARG A 159 2.13 12.75 1.66
C ARG A 159 0.89 13.47 1.15
N TRP A 160 0.92 14.05 -0.05
CA TRP A 160 -0.28 14.64 -0.66
C TRP A 160 -1.39 13.61 -0.86
N TRP A 161 -1.03 12.36 -1.18
CA TRP A 161 -1.95 11.23 -1.21
C TRP A 161 -2.37 10.71 0.18
N GLY A 162 -1.90 11.32 1.26
CA GLY A 162 -2.24 10.92 2.62
C GLY A 162 -1.62 9.61 3.08
N MET A 163 -0.62 9.08 2.35
CA MET A 163 0.13 7.90 2.75
C MET A 163 1.02 8.22 3.95
N VAL A 164 1.35 7.18 4.72
CA VAL A 164 2.10 7.28 5.97
C VAL A 164 3.21 6.23 6.01
N SER A 165 4.22 6.44 6.84
CA SER A 165 5.27 5.44 7.02
C SER A 165 4.76 4.23 7.78
N VAL A 166 5.20 3.02 7.41
CA VAL A 166 5.02 1.79 8.20
C VAL A 166 6.05 1.65 9.34
N SER A 167 6.85 2.69 9.61
CA SER A 167 7.75 2.70 10.77
C SER A 167 6.97 2.55 12.08
N LYS A 168 7.62 1.98 13.09
CA LYS A 168 7.02 1.74 14.41
C LYS A 168 6.49 3.05 14.99
N GLU A 169 7.25 4.13 14.86
CA GLU A 169 6.96 5.46 15.38
C GLU A 169 5.75 6.08 14.67
N SER A 170 5.69 5.97 13.35
CA SER A 170 4.56 6.47 12.54
C SER A 170 3.25 5.73 12.86
N LEU A 171 3.31 4.40 12.91
CA LEU A 171 2.14 3.59 13.26
C LEU A 171 1.67 3.89 14.69
N ALA A 172 2.57 3.92 15.66
CA ALA A 172 2.23 4.27 17.03
C ALA A 172 1.62 5.68 17.10
N TYR A 173 2.22 6.66 16.41
CA TYR A 173 1.73 8.04 16.36
C TYR A 173 0.27 8.13 15.89
N LEU A 174 -0.14 7.39 14.86
CA LEU A 174 -1.51 7.42 14.33
C LEU A 174 -2.49 6.58 15.14
N LEU A 175 -2.06 5.40 15.58
CA LEU A 175 -2.90 4.41 16.27
C LEU A 175 -3.18 4.77 17.73
N THR A 176 -2.44 5.75 18.29
CA THR A 176 -2.67 6.30 19.64
C THR A 176 -3.39 7.65 19.63
N LYS A 177 -3.77 8.16 18.47
CA LYS A 177 -4.57 9.39 18.37
C LYS A 177 -5.90 9.22 19.08
N SER A 178 -6.34 10.29 19.74
CA SER A 178 -7.61 10.32 20.46
C SER A 178 -8.79 10.06 19.52
N ASN A 179 -9.78 9.32 20.01
CA ASN A 179 -11.05 9.12 19.34
C ASN A 179 -12.15 10.10 19.81
N ASP A 180 -11.81 11.07 20.66
CA ASP A 180 -12.71 12.12 21.14
C ASP A 180 -13.00 13.16 20.03
N PRO A 181 -14.27 13.36 19.61
CA PRO A 181 -14.64 14.37 18.61
C PRO A 181 -14.14 15.79 18.92
N ALA A 182 -13.97 16.16 20.19
CA ALA A 182 -13.50 17.48 20.60
C ALA A 182 -11.96 17.64 20.52
N HIS A 183 -11.23 16.55 20.33
CA HIS A 183 -9.76 16.59 20.29
C HIS A 183 -9.26 17.34 19.04
N LYS A 184 -8.18 18.10 19.18
CA LYS A 184 -7.61 18.92 18.09
C LYS A 184 -7.24 18.12 16.83
N ASP A 185 -6.95 16.83 16.97
CA ASP A 185 -6.62 15.92 15.87
C ASP A 185 -7.85 15.52 15.04
N ASN A 186 -9.06 15.79 15.53
CA ASN A 186 -10.35 15.35 15.00
C ASN A 186 -11.19 16.49 14.42
N ARG A 187 -10.58 17.66 14.19
CA ARG A 187 -11.22 18.85 13.59
C ARG A 187 -11.75 18.63 12.17
N ASP A 188 -11.29 17.58 11.51
CA ASP A 188 -11.74 17.16 10.18
C ASP A 188 -13.05 16.36 10.21
N GLY A 189 -13.67 16.16 11.38
CA GLY A 189 -14.93 15.44 11.55
C GLY A 189 -14.77 13.92 11.62
N PHE A 190 -13.54 13.43 11.60
CA PHE A 190 -13.22 12.02 11.80
C PHE A 190 -12.75 11.79 13.23
N THR A 191 -12.94 10.59 13.75
CA THR A 191 -12.56 10.24 15.12
C THR A 191 -11.64 9.02 15.16
N SER A 192 -11.66 8.17 14.14
CA SER A 192 -10.81 6.97 14.08
C SER A 192 -9.81 7.01 12.94
N ASN A 193 -8.66 6.37 13.13
CA ASN A 193 -7.70 6.07 12.07
C ASN A 193 -7.76 4.60 11.71
N ALA A 194 -7.88 4.29 10.41
CA ALA A 194 -7.68 2.96 9.86
C ALA A 194 -6.42 2.96 8.99
N VAL A 195 -5.33 2.38 9.50
CA VAL A 195 -4.06 2.31 8.81
C VAL A 195 -3.91 0.96 8.13
N ALA A 196 -4.00 0.95 6.80
CA ALA A 196 -3.71 -0.23 6.01
C ALA A 196 -2.21 -0.53 5.99
N VAL A 197 -1.88 -1.77 6.30
CA VAL A 197 -0.52 -2.29 6.28
C VAL A 197 -0.51 -3.52 5.36
N LEU A 198 0.28 -3.46 4.30
CA LEU A 198 0.52 -4.61 3.42
C LEU A 198 1.56 -5.51 4.08
N VAL A 199 1.10 -6.45 4.91
CA VAL A 199 1.92 -7.14 5.92
C VAL A 199 3.04 -7.97 5.29
N GLY A 200 2.80 -8.63 4.15
CA GLY A 200 3.80 -9.44 3.48
C GLY A 200 5.02 -8.64 2.98
N GLY A 201 4.81 -7.35 2.72
CA GLY A 201 5.84 -6.39 2.36
C GLY A 201 6.68 -6.80 1.15
N ALA A 202 7.94 -6.39 1.16
CA ALA A 202 8.89 -6.63 0.06
C ALA A 202 9.09 -8.11 -0.28
N GLN A 203 8.93 -9.03 0.68
CA GLN A 203 9.06 -10.48 0.41
C GLN A 203 7.90 -10.96 -0.46
N GLU A 204 6.67 -10.72 -0.02
CA GLU A 204 5.47 -11.14 -0.74
C GLU A 204 5.37 -10.48 -2.12
N ALA A 205 5.80 -9.23 -2.24
CA ALA A 205 5.85 -8.54 -3.53
C ALA A 205 6.74 -9.24 -4.57
N MET A 206 7.85 -9.85 -4.14
CA MET A 206 8.71 -10.63 -5.04
C MET A 206 8.12 -12.00 -5.38
N ASP A 207 7.17 -12.50 -4.59
CA ASP A 207 6.47 -13.78 -4.80
C ASP A 207 5.13 -13.59 -5.55
N SER A 208 4.76 -12.35 -5.88
CA SER A 208 3.53 -12.00 -6.58
C SER A 208 3.59 -12.40 -8.06
N HIS A 209 2.95 -13.52 -8.40
CA HIS A 209 2.76 -13.95 -9.80
C HIS A 209 1.27 -14.13 -10.10
N PRO A 210 0.82 -13.94 -11.36
CA PRO A 210 -0.58 -14.13 -11.74
C PRO A 210 -1.11 -15.51 -11.31
N GLY A 211 -2.32 -15.53 -10.75
CA GLY A 211 -2.98 -16.73 -10.23
C GLY A 211 -2.37 -17.33 -8.96
N GLN A 212 -1.29 -16.77 -8.41
CA GLN A 212 -0.63 -17.29 -7.22
C GLN A 212 -0.97 -16.47 -5.97
N TYR A 213 -1.80 -17.03 -5.10
CA TYR A 213 -2.19 -16.42 -3.83
C TYR A 213 -1.27 -16.93 -2.70
N ILE A 214 -0.05 -16.41 -2.70
CA ILE A 214 0.98 -16.76 -1.72
C ILE A 214 1.18 -15.58 -0.77
N LEU A 215 0.92 -15.80 0.52
CA LEU A 215 1.08 -14.79 1.56
C LEU A 215 2.35 -15.05 2.38
N THR A 216 3.14 -14.02 2.62
CA THR A 216 4.22 -14.03 3.61
C THR A 216 3.65 -13.52 4.94
N LEU A 217 3.14 -14.43 5.78
CA LEU A 217 2.45 -14.06 7.02
C LEU A 217 2.84 -14.90 8.23
N LYS A 218 3.20 -16.18 8.08
CA LYS A 218 3.36 -17.14 9.19
C LYS A 218 4.22 -16.61 10.34
N ASN A 219 5.29 -15.89 10.00
CA ASN A 219 6.23 -15.31 10.95
C ASN A 219 6.12 -13.78 11.12
N ARG A 220 5.16 -13.12 10.46
CA ARG A 220 5.02 -11.65 10.41
C ARG A 220 4.15 -11.10 11.54
N LYS A 221 4.55 -11.34 12.79
CA LYS A 221 3.78 -10.94 13.99
C LYS A 221 3.93 -9.45 14.40
N GLY A 222 4.61 -8.63 13.59
CA GLY A 222 4.94 -7.23 13.93
C GLY A 222 3.70 -6.33 14.06
N PHE A 223 2.74 -6.47 13.14
CA PHE A 223 1.50 -5.69 13.16
C PHE A 223 0.60 -6.06 14.35
N VAL A 224 0.59 -7.35 14.75
CA VAL A 224 -0.13 -7.81 15.95
C VAL A 224 0.44 -7.19 17.21
N ARG A 225 1.77 -7.17 17.37
CA ARG A 225 2.43 -6.49 18.50
C ARG A 225 2.12 -5.00 18.52
N MET A 226 2.00 -4.36 17.36
CA MET A 226 1.62 -2.95 17.26
C MET A 226 0.16 -2.72 17.67
N ALA A 227 -0.76 -3.55 17.20
CA ALA A 227 -2.17 -3.53 17.60
C ALA A 227 -2.31 -3.64 19.12
N ILE A 228 -1.68 -4.66 19.73
CA ILE A 228 -1.71 -4.87 21.19
C ILE A 228 -1.13 -3.67 21.96
N ARG A 229 -0.01 -3.11 21.51
CA ARG A 229 0.57 -1.93 22.20
C ARG A 229 -0.31 -0.69 22.14
N THR A 230 -1.05 -0.53 21.06
CA THR A 230 -1.86 0.66 20.82
C THR A 230 -3.31 0.49 21.26
N GLY A 231 -3.75 -0.75 21.53
CA GLY A 231 -5.16 -1.08 21.76
C GLY A 231 -5.99 -0.97 20.48
N SER A 232 -5.36 -0.99 19.31
CA SER A 232 -6.05 -0.90 18.01
C SER A 232 -6.51 -2.28 17.55
N SER A 233 -7.71 -2.38 16.99
CA SER A 233 -8.21 -3.64 16.44
C SER A 233 -7.53 -3.96 15.11
N ILE A 234 -7.38 -5.24 14.82
CA ILE A 234 -6.84 -5.72 13.55
C ILE A 234 -8.00 -6.06 12.63
N VAL A 235 -8.02 -5.50 11.43
CA VAL A 235 -9.04 -5.79 10.42
C VAL A 235 -8.38 -6.58 9.29
N PRO A 236 -8.63 -7.90 9.17
CA PRO A 236 -8.17 -8.67 8.03
C PRO A 236 -8.80 -8.14 6.74
N SER A 237 -8.01 -7.93 5.69
CA SER A 237 -8.51 -7.51 4.38
C SER A 237 -7.81 -8.28 3.27
N PHE A 238 -8.60 -8.70 2.27
CA PHE A 238 -8.14 -9.51 1.15
C PHE A 238 -8.50 -8.86 -0.18
N SER A 239 -7.53 -8.73 -1.09
CA SER A 239 -7.68 -8.10 -2.42
C SER A 239 -7.56 -9.15 -3.53
N PHE A 240 -8.70 -9.66 -3.99
CA PHE A 240 -8.76 -10.60 -5.10
C PHE A 240 -8.41 -9.90 -6.42
N GLY A 241 -7.64 -10.56 -7.28
CA GLY A 241 -7.16 -10.01 -8.56
C GLY A 241 -5.92 -9.11 -8.44
N GLU A 242 -5.46 -8.76 -7.24
CA GLU A 242 -4.29 -7.92 -7.02
C GLU A 242 -3.00 -8.53 -7.61
N VAL A 243 -2.81 -9.84 -7.50
CA VAL A 243 -1.64 -10.54 -8.06
C VAL A 243 -1.69 -10.66 -9.58
N ASP A 244 -2.83 -10.39 -10.20
CA ASP A 244 -3.04 -10.57 -11.64
C ASP A 244 -2.74 -9.29 -12.44
N ILE A 245 -2.66 -8.12 -11.81
CA ILE A 245 -2.46 -6.86 -12.53
C ILE A 245 -1.02 -6.67 -13.04
N PHE A 246 -0.09 -7.48 -12.56
CA PHE A 246 1.28 -7.54 -13.08
C PHE A 246 1.70 -8.99 -13.21
N ASP A 247 2.50 -9.27 -14.24
CA ASP A 247 3.40 -10.41 -14.23
C ASP A 247 4.78 -9.92 -13.76
N GLN A 248 5.74 -10.81 -13.59
CA GLN A 248 7.13 -10.44 -13.34
C GLN A 248 8.11 -11.43 -13.97
N VAL A 249 9.39 -11.08 -13.99
CA VAL A 249 10.43 -12.03 -14.40
C VAL A 249 10.46 -13.20 -13.42
N ALA A 250 10.48 -14.43 -13.94
CA ALA A 250 10.55 -15.63 -13.11
C ALA A 250 11.78 -15.56 -12.19
N ASN A 251 11.52 -15.70 -10.89
CA ASN A 251 12.50 -15.54 -9.83
C ASN A 251 12.34 -16.62 -8.75
N PRO A 252 12.42 -17.91 -9.11
CA PRO A 252 12.28 -19.00 -8.14
C PRO A 252 13.36 -18.92 -7.05
N PRO A 253 13.14 -19.51 -5.85
CA PRO A 253 14.00 -19.40 -4.68
C PRO A 253 15.51 -19.63 -4.93
N ASP A 254 15.84 -20.53 -5.85
CA ASP A 254 17.18 -20.99 -6.20
C ASP A 254 17.88 -20.14 -7.28
N SER A 255 17.13 -19.29 -7.99
CA SER A 255 17.64 -18.47 -9.10
C SER A 255 18.63 -17.38 -8.69
N LEU A 256 19.53 -17.01 -9.62
CA LEU A 256 20.46 -15.89 -9.44
C LEU A 256 19.71 -14.56 -9.19
N LEU A 257 18.61 -14.33 -9.91
CA LEU A 257 17.78 -13.14 -9.72
C LEU A 257 17.26 -13.07 -8.27
N ARG A 258 16.72 -14.17 -7.74
CA ARG A 258 16.22 -14.20 -6.37
C ARG A 258 17.33 -13.98 -5.34
N ARG A 259 18.52 -14.55 -5.55
CA ARG A 259 19.69 -14.31 -4.68
C ARG A 259 20.04 -12.82 -4.65
N PHE A 260 20.13 -12.18 -5.81
CA PHE A 260 20.37 -10.73 -5.91
C PHE A 260 19.28 -9.92 -5.20
N GLN A 261 18.00 -10.22 -5.48
CA GLN A 261 16.87 -9.55 -4.85
C GLN A 261 16.90 -9.67 -3.31
N ASN A 262 17.22 -10.85 -2.79
CA ASN A 262 17.35 -11.09 -1.35
C ASN A 262 18.52 -10.31 -0.72
N VAL A 263 19.65 -10.20 -1.41
CA VAL A 263 20.79 -9.39 -0.97
C VAL A 263 20.38 -7.91 -0.87
N VAL A 264 19.81 -7.35 -1.95
CA VAL A 264 19.35 -5.94 -1.95
C VAL A 264 18.34 -5.69 -0.83
N LYS A 265 17.33 -6.56 -0.69
CA LYS A 265 16.33 -6.46 0.37
C LYS A 265 16.95 -6.53 1.77
N LYS A 266 17.94 -7.39 1.99
CA LYS A 266 18.62 -7.52 3.29
C LYS A 266 19.35 -6.22 3.68
N PHE A 267 19.98 -5.55 2.72
CA PHE A 267 20.74 -4.32 2.98
C PHE A 267 19.88 -3.05 3.00
N THR A 268 18.81 -2.99 2.21
CA THR A 268 18.05 -1.76 1.97
C THR A 268 16.61 -1.82 2.45
N GLY A 269 16.06 -3.01 2.70
CA GLY A 269 14.64 -3.23 2.93
C GLY A 269 13.76 -3.12 1.67
N ILE A 270 14.34 -2.83 0.50
CA ILE A 270 13.64 -2.67 -0.79
C ILE A 270 13.72 -3.97 -1.60
N SER A 271 12.61 -4.40 -2.20
CA SER A 271 12.59 -5.46 -3.21
C SER A 271 12.81 -4.87 -4.61
N PRO A 272 13.90 -5.23 -5.32
CA PRO A 272 14.05 -4.84 -6.71
C PRO A 272 13.14 -5.73 -7.57
N LEU A 273 11.94 -5.23 -7.86
CA LEU A 273 10.93 -5.91 -8.66
C LEU A 273 11.20 -5.67 -10.15
N LEU A 274 10.97 -6.69 -10.97
CA LEU A 274 11.04 -6.62 -12.43
C LEU A 274 9.64 -6.91 -13.00
N PRO A 275 8.70 -5.95 -12.85
CA PRO A 275 7.33 -6.14 -13.30
C PRO A 275 7.27 -6.24 -14.82
N LYS A 276 6.43 -7.14 -15.30
CA LYS A 276 6.00 -7.26 -16.68
C LYS A 276 4.54 -6.88 -16.76
N GLY A 277 4.28 -5.85 -17.54
CA GLY A 277 2.94 -5.39 -17.81
C GLY A 277 2.81 -4.93 -19.24
N ARG A 278 1.93 -3.96 -19.44
CA ARG A 278 1.70 -3.32 -20.72
C ARG A 278 2.45 -1.99 -20.85
N GLY A 279 2.52 -1.48 -22.07
CA GLY A 279 3.02 -0.13 -22.33
C GLY A 279 1.90 0.92 -22.34
N ILE A 280 2.31 2.19 -22.48
CA ILE A 280 1.36 3.29 -22.73
C ILE A 280 0.61 3.06 -24.04
N PHE A 281 1.33 2.64 -25.09
CA PHE A 281 0.84 2.49 -26.47
C PHE A 281 0.73 1.03 -26.95
N ASN A 282 0.97 0.05 -26.09
CA ASN A 282 0.84 -1.38 -26.42
C ASN A 282 0.17 -2.13 -25.25
N TYR A 283 -0.16 -3.41 -25.46
CA TYR A 283 -0.87 -4.24 -24.49
C TYR A 283 -0.01 -5.33 -23.82
N ASN A 284 1.20 -5.58 -24.28
CA ASN A 284 2.00 -6.73 -23.82
C ASN A 284 3.48 -6.42 -23.54
N TYR A 285 3.90 -5.16 -23.55
CA TYR A 285 5.28 -4.77 -23.27
C TYR A 285 5.41 -3.43 -22.52
N GLY A 286 5.79 -3.50 -21.25
CA GLY A 286 6.12 -2.35 -20.43
C GLY A 286 6.02 -2.65 -18.95
N ILE A 287 5.96 -1.60 -18.13
CA ILE A 287 5.84 -1.70 -16.68
C ILE A 287 4.51 -1.15 -16.15
N LEU A 288 3.53 -0.87 -17.02
CA LEU A 288 2.19 -0.47 -16.57
C LEU A 288 1.35 -1.72 -16.26
N PRO A 289 0.49 -1.66 -15.24
CA PRO A 289 -0.34 -2.80 -14.87
C PRO A 289 -1.35 -3.15 -15.97
N TYR A 290 -1.69 -4.42 -16.07
CA TYR A 290 -2.83 -4.88 -16.87
C TYR A 290 -4.14 -4.34 -16.28
N ARG A 291 -5.12 -4.10 -17.16
CA ARG A 291 -6.46 -3.66 -16.75
C ARG A 291 -7.29 -4.87 -16.32
N ARG A 292 -7.17 -5.27 -15.05
CA ARG A 292 -7.91 -6.39 -14.47
C ARG A 292 -8.65 -5.95 -13.21
N ARG A 293 -9.76 -6.65 -12.93
CA ARG A 293 -10.63 -6.40 -11.76
C ARG A 293 -9.85 -6.62 -10.48
N ILE A 294 -10.09 -5.77 -9.48
CA ILE A 294 -9.56 -5.94 -8.13
C ILE A 294 -10.72 -5.79 -7.15
N VAL A 295 -10.94 -6.77 -6.27
CA VAL A 295 -11.99 -6.69 -5.25
C VAL A 295 -11.35 -6.78 -3.88
N GLN A 296 -11.39 -5.67 -3.13
CA GLN A 296 -10.94 -5.65 -1.75
C GLN A 296 -12.10 -5.96 -0.82
N VAL A 297 -12.01 -7.07 -0.10
CA VAL A 297 -12.92 -7.44 0.98
C VAL A 297 -12.31 -6.99 2.32
N VAL A 298 -13.12 -6.30 3.13
CA VAL A 298 -12.73 -5.81 4.46
C VAL A 298 -13.51 -6.61 5.50
N GLY A 299 -12.77 -7.38 6.31
CA GLY A 299 -13.28 -8.31 7.30
C GLY A 299 -13.74 -7.66 8.61
N SER A 300 -14.11 -8.51 9.57
CA SER A 300 -14.47 -8.09 10.92
C SER A 300 -13.24 -7.70 11.74
N PRO A 301 -13.34 -6.67 12.60
CA PRO A 301 -12.26 -6.31 13.52
C PRO A 301 -12.02 -7.42 14.55
N ILE A 302 -10.75 -7.73 14.78
CA ILE A 302 -10.25 -8.57 15.87
C ILE A 302 -9.75 -7.62 16.95
N ASP A 303 -10.50 -7.55 18.05
CA ASP A 303 -10.16 -6.71 19.19
C ASP A 303 -9.00 -7.31 19.99
N VAL A 304 -8.21 -6.43 20.62
CA VAL A 304 -7.05 -6.81 21.42
C VAL A 304 -7.09 -6.12 22.77
N VAL A 305 -6.56 -6.77 23.80
CA VAL A 305 -6.32 -6.14 25.09
C VAL A 305 -5.02 -5.36 25.04
N LYS A 306 -5.08 -4.06 25.34
CA LYS A 306 -3.90 -3.20 25.27
C LYS A 306 -2.83 -3.64 26.28
N SER A 307 -1.58 -3.76 25.84
CA SER A 307 -0.44 -4.03 26.71
C SER A 307 0.86 -3.44 26.13
N ASP A 308 1.62 -2.73 26.96
CA ASP A 308 2.93 -2.19 26.59
C ASP A 308 3.98 -3.30 26.32
N SER A 309 3.77 -4.46 26.95
CA SER A 309 4.61 -5.66 26.85
C SER A 309 3.79 -6.86 26.35
N PRO A 310 3.52 -6.97 25.03
CA PRO A 310 2.76 -8.08 24.47
C PRO A 310 3.41 -9.44 24.75
N HIS A 311 2.71 -10.31 25.47
CA HIS A 311 3.15 -11.68 25.72
C HIS A 311 3.11 -12.50 24.43
N ALA A 312 4.11 -13.38 24.23
CA ALA A 312 4.27 -14.15 23.00
C ALA A 312 3.05 -15.05 22.70
N GLU A 313 2.50 -15.72 23.71
CA GLU A 313 1.34 -16.61 23.56
C GLU A 313 0.11 -15.85 23.07
N TYR A 314 -0.18 -14.69 23.65
CA TYR A 314 -1.30 -13.85 23.23
C TYR A 314 -1.10 -13.26 21.82
N VAL A 315 0.14 -12.88 21.48
CA VAL A 315 0.48 -12.46 20.11
C VAL A 315 0.21 -13.59 19.12
N ASP A 316 0.53 -14.84 19.49
CA ASP A 316 0.36 -16.01 18.64
C ASP A 316 -1.11 -16.39 18.47
N GLU A 317 -1.90 -16.27 19.55
CA GLU A 317 -3.35 -16.43 19.52
C GLU A 317 -4.00 -15.44 18.54
N ILE A 318 -3.76 -14.14 18.72
CA ILE A 318 -4.33 -13.10 17.85
C ILE A 318 -3.85 -13.27 16.40
N HIS A 319 -2.57 -13.61 16.20
CA HIS A 319 -2.05 -13.90 14.87
C HIS A 319 -2.74 -15.11 14.21
N GLY A 320 -3.03 -16.16 15.00
CA GLY A 320 -3.82 -17.32 14.57
C GLY A 320 -5.22 -16.94 14.12
N GLN A 321 -5.90 -16.06 14.86
CA GLN A 321 -7.22 -15.53 14.49
C GLN A 321 -7.18 -14.77 13.15
N VAL A 322 -6.12 -13.98 12.92
CA VAL A 322 -5.93 -13.27 11.64
C VAL A 322 -5.76 -14.25 10.48
N MET A 323 -4.92 -15.27 10.63
CA MET A 323 -4.71 -16.28 9.58
C MET A 323 -6.01 -17.03 9.27
N ALA A 324 -6.72 -17.50 10.30
CA ALA A 324 -7.99 -18.19 10.14
C ALA A 324 -9.06 -17.31 9.46
N ALA A 325 -9.10 -16.02 9.79
CA ALA A 325 -10.02 -15.07 9.15
C ALA A 325 -9.70 -14.87 7.66
N LEU A 326 -8.41 -14.82 7.28
CA LEU A 326 -7.98 -14.70 5.88
C LEU A 326 -8.28 -15.97 5.08
N GLU A 327 -8.02 -17.14 5.65
CA GLU A 327 -8.35 -18.43 5.02
C GLU A 327 -9.85 -18.55 4.78
N LYS A 328 -10.66 -18.24 5.80
CA LYS A 328 -12.13 -18.23 5.69
C LYS A 328 -12.60 -17.25 4.62
N MET A 329 -12.10 -16.01 4.62
CA MET A 329 -12.46 -14.99 3.63
C MET A 329 -12.06 -15.41 2.21
N PHE A 330 -10.89 -16.02 2.05
CA PHE A 330 -10.44 -16.55 0.77
C PHE A 330 -11.38 -17.62 0.24
N GLU A 331 -11.69 -18.62 1.07
CA GLU A 331 -12.57 -19.73 0.67
C GLU A 331 -13.99 -19.26 0.36
N GLN A 332 -14.51 -18.28 1.10
CA GLN A 332 -15.86 -17.73 0.87
C GLN A 332 -16.00 -16.97 -0.45
N HIS A 333 -14.95 -16.28 -0.90
CA HIS A 333 -15.05 -15.36 -2.03
C HIS A 333 -14.25 -15.78 -3.28
N LYS A 334 -13.41 -16.83 -3.19
CA LYS A 334 -12.56 -17.25 -4.32
C LYS A 334 -13.37 -17.65 -5.56
N GLU A 335 -14.53 -18.27 -5.40
CA GLU A 335 -15.36 -18.69 -6.54
C GLU A 335 -15.99 -17.50 -7.27
N GLU A 336 -16.27 -16.42 -6.56
CA GLU A 336 -16.86 -15.21 -7.12
C GLU A 336 -15.83 -14.33 -7.84
N TYR A 337 -14.61 -14.24 -7.29
CA TYR A 337 -13.62 -13.25 -7.74
C TYR A 337 -12.42 -13.82 -8.48
N ILE A 338 -12.21 -15.14 -8.45
CA ILE A 338 -11.07 -15.78 -9.11
C ILE A 338 -11.55 -16.70 -10.25
N PRO A 339 -11.20 -16.39 -11.51
CA PRO A 339 -11.46 -17.32 -12.62
C PRO A 339 -10.77 -18.67 -12.39
N ASN A 340 -11.47 -19.77 -12.65
CA ASN A 340 -10.96 -21.14 -12.45
C ASN A 340 -10.49 -21.42 -11.00
N SER A 341 -11.19 -20.84 -10.02
CA SER A 341 -10.90 -20.92 -8.58
C SER A 341 -10.65 -22.33 -8.02
N LYS A 342 -11.24 -23.38 -8.62
CA LYS A 342 -11.14 -24.78 -8.14
C LYS A 342 -9.70 -25.29 -8.03
N GLN A 343 -8.78 -24.78 -8.85
CA GLN A 343 -7.37 -25.17 -8.84
C GLN A 343 -6.49 -24.25 -8.00
N ILE A 344 -7.05 -23.14 -7.51
CA ILE A 344 -6.31 -22.09 -6.82
C ILE A 344 -6.49 -22.27 -5.31
N LYS A 345 -5.36 -22.23 -4.60
CA LYS A 345 -5.31 -22.36 -3.15
C LYS A 345 -4.55 -21.17 -2.56
N LEU A 346 -5.00 -20.74 -1.39
CA LEU A 346 -4.23 -19.82 -0.56
C LEU A 346 -3.06 -20.58 0.07
N VAL A 347 -1.86 -20.01 -0.01
CA VAL A 347 -0.67 -20.55 0.66
C VAL A 347 -0.14 -19.50 1.61
N ILE A 348 0.04 -19.85 2.88
CA ILE A 348 0.59 -18.95 3.90
C ILE A 348 1.98 -19.44 4.32
N HIS A 349 2.99 -18.63 4.05
CA HIS A 349 4.42 -18.86 4.36
C HIS A 349 4.96 -18.00 5.48
#